data_AF-A0A953DDU9-F1
#
_entry.id   AF-A0A953DDU9-F1
#
_cell.length_a   1.000
_cell.length_b   1.000
_cell.length_c   1.000
_cell.angle_alpha   90.00
_cell.angle_beta   90.00
_cell.angle_gamma   90.00
#
_symmetry.space_group_name_H-M   'P 1'
#
loop_
_entity.id
_entity.type
_entity.pdbx_description
1 polymer ?
#
loop_
_entity_poly.entity_id
_entity_poly.type
_entity_poly.pdbx_seq_one_letter_code
_entity_poly.pdbx_strand_id
1 'polypeptide(L)'
;MIGLVNLTLALLRLLWFLLSTRVGNLLAAAGLLVGGLLWGLTSHQVHYQAVPPISWFRVYSSDDGYDYVQINHGQQFYVIKDADFSPYPGGVFLDTRPRLLSLIYESDAQQPVELNLKEGERLTGSGYRVVAFSLVTGSGQPYTFTTADYRASPRGFYDDHWPLATWLLLAGVGFLGWALLGPLVLDLWLLRRGQRPGYEPVPTERAYRLLGRQLSDPWPGLKRVREIDPHDLTK
;
A
#
# COMPACT_ATOMS: atom_id res chain seq x y z
N MET A 1 17.83 -1.92 -15.13
CA MET A 1 18.27 -2.93 -14.13
C MET A 1 18.99 -2.33 -12.92
N ILE A 2 19.96 -1.43 -13.08
CA ILE A 2 20.75 -0.85 -11.96
C ILE A 2 19.88 -0.09 -10.92
N GLY A 3 18.86 0.64 -11.37
CA GLY A 3 17.96 1.37 -10.45
C GLY A 3 17.11 0.48 -9.53
N LEU A 4 16.74 -0.72 -10.00
CA LEU A 4 15.90 -1.65 -9.24
C LEU A 4 16.70 -2.35 -8.13
N VAL A 5 17.99 -2.63 -8.38
CA VAL A 5 18.93 -3.18 -7.39
C VAL A 5 19.26 -2.15 -6.29
N ASN A 6 19.39 -0.87 -6.65
CA ASN A 6 19.63 0.18 -5.67
C ASN A 6 18.40 0.43 -4.78
N LEU A 7 17.20 0.33 -5.34
CA LEU A 7 15.94 0.43 -4.59
C LEU A 7 15.79 -0.70 -3.56
N THR A 8 16.07 -1.94 -3.96
CA THR A 8 15.95 -3.10 -3.06
C THR A 8 16.97 -3.06 -1.92
N LEU A 9 18.21 -2.65 -2.18
CA LEU A 9 19.23 -2.42 -1.14
C LEU A 9 18.84 -1.30 -0.17
N ALA A 10 18.25 -0.21 -0.67
CA ALA A 10 17.76 0.87 0.17
C ALA A 10 16.59 0.42 1.08
N LEU A 11 15.63 -0.33 0.54
CA LEU A 11 14.51 -0.91 1.30
C LEU A 11 15.00 -1.87 2.39
N LEU A 12 16.01 -2.70 2.09
CA LEU A 12 16.55 -3.66 3.04
C LEU A 12 17.30 -2.96 4.19
N ARG A 13 18.03 -1.88 3.90
CA ARG A 13 18.66 -1.03 4.91
C ARG A 13 17.63 -0.29 5.77
N LEU A 14 16.55 0.21 5.16
CA LEU A 14 15.43 0.81 5.87
C LEU A 14 14.78 -0.21 6.81
N LEU A 15 14.51 -1.42 6.34
CA LEU A 15 13.93 -2.50 7.14
C LEU A 15 14.84 -2.84 8.33
N TRP A 16 16.15 -2.99 8.11
CA TRP A 16 17.12 -3.24 9.17
C TRP A 16 17.18 -2.10 10.20
N PHE A 17 17.11 -0.86 9.74
CA PHE A 17 17.04 0.31 10.63
C PHE A 17 15.75 0.33 11.46
N LEU A 18 14.61 0.05 10.82
CA LEU A 18 13.31 -0.04 11.48
C LEU A 18 13.31 -1.11 12.58
N LEU A 19 13.90 -2.27 12.31
CA LEU A 19 13.98 -3.39 13.24
C LEU A 19 15.04 -3.19 14.36
N SER A 20 16.19 -2.59 14.04
CA SER A 20 17.33 -2.50 14.99
C SER A 20 17.26 -1.31 15.94
N THR A 21 16.51 -0.25 15.61
CA THR A 21 16.47 0.97 16.43
C THR A 21 15.13 1.13 17.13
N ARG A 22 15.14 1.68 18.35
CA ARG A 22 13.90 1.98 19.10
C ARG A 22 13.01 2.96 18.34
N VAL A 23 13.61 4.00 17.77
CA VAL A 23 12.91 4.99 16.96
C VAL A 23 12.30 4.32 15.72
N GLY A 24 13.05 3.43 15.07
CA GLY A 24 12.56 2.63 13.95
C GLY A 24 11.32 1.80 14.29
N ASN A 25 11.35 1.07 15.41
CA ASN A 25 10.22 0.25 15.85
C ASN A 25 9.00 1.11 16.23
N LEU A 26 9.20 2.29 16.83
CA LEU A 26 8.11 3.24 17.12
C LEU A 26 7.47 3.79 15.84
N LEU A 27 8.27 4.13 14.84
CA LEU A 27 7.77 4.59 13.54
C LEU A 27 7.03 3.46 12.80
N ALA A 28 7.56 2.25 12.82
CA ALA A 28 6.89 1.08 12.25
C ALA A 28 5.56 0.78 12.96
N ALA A 29 5.54 0.83 14.29
CA ALA A 29 4.32 0.67 15.07
C ALA A 29 3.28 1.74 14.71
N ALA A 30 3.67 3.02 14.68
CA ALA A 30 2.78 4.11 14.32
C ALA A 30 2.22 3.94 12.89
N GLY A 31 3.07 3.59 11.92
CA GLY A 31 2.66 3.34 10.54
C GLY A 31 1.69 2.18 10.41
N LEU A 32 1.95 1.05 11.08
CA LEU A 32 1.06 -0.12 11.08
C LEU A 32 -0.28 0.17 11.78
N LEU A 33 -0.24 0.88 12.90
CA LEU A 33 -1.45 1.22 13.66
C LEU A 33 -2.33 2.20 12.88
N VAL A 34 -1.76 3.29 12.39
CA VAL A 34 -2.49 4.30 11.62
C VAL A 34 -2.93 3.72 10.29
N GLY A 35 -2.06 3.01 9.57
CA GLY A 35 -2.38 2.37 8.30
C GLY A 35 -3.46 1.31 8.44
N GLY A 36 -3.37 0.44 9.46
CA GLY A 36 -4.39 -0.54 9.77
C GLY A 36 -5.74 0.11 10.09
N LEU A 37 -5.74 1.16 10.91
CA LEU A 37 -6.98 1.87 11.25
C LEU A 37 -7.61 2.54 10.03
N LEU A 38 -6.81 3.27 9.24
CA LEU A 38 -7.29 3.92 8.01
C LEU A 38 -7.86 2.89 7.03
N TRP A 39 -7.20 1.75 6.88
CA TRP A 39 -7.69 0.65 6.03
C TRP A 39 -8.99 0.04 6.56
N GLY A 40 -9.13 -0.16 7.88
CA GLY A 40 -10.38 -0.64 8.47
C GLY A 40 -11.54 0.35 8.27
N LEU A 41 -11.24 1.65 8.26
CA LEU A 41 -12.24 2.70 8.03
C LEU A 41 -12.70 2.81 6.57
N THR A 42 -12.02 2.17 5.61
CA THR A 42 -12.50 2.09 4.22
C THR A 42 -13.51 0.96 4.00
N SER A 43 -13.85 0.18 5.04
CA SER A 43 -14.96 -0.77 4.96
C SER A 43 -16.27 -0.04 4.68
N HIS A 44 -17.05 -0.54 3.73
CA HIS A 44 -18.31 0.07 3.33
C HIS A 44 -19.28 -0.99 2.81
N GLN A 45 -20.56 -0.64 2.82
CA GLN A 45 -21.60 -1.43 2.18
C GLN A 45 -21.61 -1.09 0.69
N VAL A 46 -21.50 -2.10 -0.16
CA VAL A 46 -21.63 -1.97 -1.61
C VAL A 46 -23.10 -2.16 -1.98
N HIS A 47 -23.73 -1.10 -2.50
CA HIS A 47 -25.10 -1.17 -3.00
C HIS A 47 -25.13 -1.24 -4.53
N TYR A 48 -26.05 -2.05 -5.04
CA TYR A 48 -26.33 -2.16 -6.46
C TYR A 48 -27.64 -1.48 -6.82
N GLN A 49 -27.61 -0.73 -7.91
CA GLN A 49 -28.78 -0.03 -8.41
C GLN A 49 -28.98 -0.29 -9.90
N ALA A 50 -30.22 -0.50 -10.30
CA ALA A 50 -30.59 -0.57 -11.71
C ALA A 50 -30.74 0.84 -12.30
N VAL A 51 -30.28 1.02 -13.53
CA VAL A 51 -30.53 2.27 -14.26
C VAL A 51 -32.02 2.41 -14.61
N PRO A 52 -32.52 3.65 -14.77
CA PRO A 52 -33.83 3.88 -15.34
C PRO A 52 -33.97 3.25 -16.74
N PRO A 53 -35.21 3.08 -17.25
CA PRO A 53 -35.45 2.56 -18.59
C PRO A 53 -34.58 3.25 -19.65
N ILE A 54 -33.92 2.44 -20.47
CA ILE A 54 -32.91 2.88 -21.45
C ILE A 54 -33.61 3.14 -22.78
N SER A 55 -33.78 4.41 -23.15
CA SER A 55 -34.29 4.80 -24.48
C SER A 55 -33.17 5.05 -25.48
N TRP A 56 -32.02 5.51 -24.98
CA TRP A 56 -30.84 5.81 -25.77
C TRP A 56 -29.58 5.50 -24.97
N PHE A 57 -28.55 5.03 -25.66
CA PHE A 57 -27.23 4.92 -25.08
C PHE A 57 -26.15 5.20 -26.14
N ARG A 58 -24.97 5.60 -25.67
CA ARG A 58 -23.75 5.74 -26.47
C ARG A 58 -22.61 5.07 -25.73
N VAL A 59 -21.77 4.36 -26.47
CA VAL A 59 -20.61 3.65 -25.92
C VAL A 59 -19.34 4.30 -26.43
N TYR A 60 -18.38 4.47 -25.53
CA TYR A 60 -17.02 4.88 -25.82
C TYR A 60 -16.09 3.76 -25.36
N SER A 61 -15.43 3.09 -26.28
CA SER A 61 -14.51 2.00 -25.96
C SER A 61 -13.08 2.50 -25.84
N SER A 62 -12.34 1.98 -24.86
CA SER A 62 -10.91 2.19 -24.67
C SER A 62 -10.13 0.92 -25.02
N ASP A 63 -8.90 1.09 -25.51
CA ASP A 63 -8.00 -0.02 -25.85
C ASP A 63 -7.62 -0.87 -24.61
N ASP A 64 -7.77 -0.32 -23.40
CA ASP A 64 -7.50 -1.00 -22.13
C ASP A 64 -8.61 -1.97 -21.68
N GLY A 65 -9.60 -2.25 -22.53
CA GLY A 65 -10.71 -3.16 -22.21
C GLY A 65 -11.78 -2.54 -21.30
N TYR A 66 -11.94 -1.22 -21.37
CA TYR A 66 -12.99 -0.48 -20.69
C TYR A 66 -13.98 0.10 -21.70
N ASP A 67 -15.26 -0.17 -21.49
CA ASP A 67 -16.36 0.42 -22.23
C ASP A 67 -17.11 1.41 -21.33
N TYR A 68 -17.24 2.65 -21.79
CA TYR A 68 -17.92 3.72 -21.08
C TYR A 68 -19.27 3.97 -21.74
N VAL A 69 -20.34 3.64 -21.04
CA VAL A 69 -21.71 3.76 -21.55
C VAL A 69 -22.35 5.01 -20.97
N GLN A 70 -22.83 5.90 -21.85
CA GLN A 70 -23.66 7.03 -21.48
C GLN A 70 -25.12 6.70 -21.81
N ILE A 71 -26.02 6.87 -20.85
CA ILE A 71 -27.44 6.53 -21.00
C ILE A 71 -28.30 7.80 -20.96
N ASN A 72 -29.32 7.87 -21.82
CA ASN A 72 -30.34 8.92 -21.86
C ASN A 72 -29.77 10.36 -21.84
N HIS A 73 -28.65 10.61 -22.50
CA HIS A 73 -27.93 11.90 -22.54
C HIS A 73 -27.51 12.46 -21.16
N GLY A 74 -27.42 11.62 -20.12
CA GLY A 74 -26.93 12.04 -18.80
C GLY A 74 -25.43 12.35 -18.79
N GLN A 75 -24.96 13.10 -17.78
CA GLN A 75 -23.53 13.37 -17.58
C GLN A 75 -22.79 12.23 -16.84
N GLN A 76 -23.52 11.17 -16.49
CA GLN A 76 -22.99 9.99 -15.82
C GLN A 76 -22.56 8.95 -16.85
N PHE A 77 -21.40 8.36 -16.62
CA PHE A 77 -20.88 7.25 -17.38
C PHE A 77 -21.03 5.96 -16.56
N TYR A 78 -21.32 4.87 -17.25
CA TYR A 78 -21.38 3.53 -16.69
C TYR A 78 -20.20 2.76 -17.25
N VAL A 79 -19.24 2.44 -16.40
CA VAL A 79 -17.94 1.87 -16.78
C VAL A 79 -18.00 0.35 -16.69
N ILE A 80 -17.91 -0.29 -17.84
CA ILE A 80 -17.83 -1.74 -18.00
C ILE A 80 -16.36 -2.08 -18.20
N LYS A 81 -15.82 -2.97 -17.38
CA LYS A 81 -14.47 -3.51 -17.55
C LYS A 81 -14.61 -4.96 -17.98
N ASP A 82 -14.35 -5.26 -19.25
CA ASP A 82 -14.70 -6.53 -19.88
C ASP A 82 -14.16 -7.75 -19.14
N ALA A 83 -12.94 -7.64 -18.59
CA ALA A 83 -12.27 -8.71 -17.87
C ALA A 83 -12.99 -9.15 -16.58
N ASP A 84 -13.84 -8.30 -16.00
CA ASP A 84 -14.56 -8.60 -14.76
C ASP A 84 -15.84 -9.42 -15.02
N PHE A 85 -16.27 -9.56 -16.28
CA PHE A 85 -17.55 -10.15 -16.67
C PHE A 85 -17.43 -11.61 -17.14
N SER A 86 -18.46 -12.38 -16.81
CA SER A 86 -18.66 -13.74 -17.29
C SER A 86 -20.12 -13.91 -17.73
N PRO A 87 -20.39 -14.26 -19.02
CA PRO A 87 -19.43 -14.44 -20.11
C PRO A 87 -18.63 -13.16 -20.42
N TYR A 88 -17.50 -13.28 -21.13
CA TYR A 88 -16.69 -12.13 -21.54
C TYR A 88 -17.44 -11.32 -22.63
N PRO A 89 -17.69 -10.01 -22.45
CA PRO A 89 -18.45 -9.20 -23.41
C PRO A 89 -17.71 -8.93 -24.72
N GLY A 90 -16.40 -8.70 -24.66
CA GLY A 90 -15.49 -8.61 -25.80
C GLY A 90 -16.01 -7.84 -27.00
N GLY A 91 -16.11 -6.51 -26.89
CA GLY A 91 -16.45 -5.66 -28.04
C GLY A 91 -17.88 -5.84 -28.58
N VAL A 92 -18.77 -6.53 -27.86
CA VAL A 92 -20.18 -6.75 -28.26
C VAL A 92 -20.90 -5.47 -28.67
N PHE A 93 -20.52 -4.32 -28.07
CA PHE A 93 -21.06 -3.01 -28.39
C PHE A 93 -20.63 -2.45 -29.76
N LEU A 94 -19.43 -2.81 -30.23
CA LEU A 94 -18.88 -2.37 -31.51
C LEU A 94 -19.39 -3.24 -32.67
N ASP A 95 -19.43 -4.56 -32.47
CA ASP A 95 -19.61 -5.51 -33.57
C ASP A 95 -21.08 -5.77 -33.92
N THR A 96 -22.00 -5.66 -32.96
CA THR A 96 -23.38 -6.18 -33.12
C THR A 96 -24.48 -5.13 -33.11
N ARG A 97 -24.13 -3.84 -32.95
CA ARG A 97 -25.09 -2.74 -32.70
C ARG A 97 -26.22 -3.16 -31.75
N PRO A 98 -25.88 -3.62 -30.54
CA PRO A 98 -26.85 -4.25 -29.66
C PRO A 98 -27.86 -3.22 -29.16
N ARG A 99 -29.02 -3.70 -28.69
CA ARG A 99 -29.93 -2.92 -27.87
C ARG A 99 -29.68 -3.24 -26.40
N LEU A 100 -29.19 -2.27 -25.64
CA LEU A 100 -29.05 -2.39 -24.19
C LEU A 100 -30.43 -2.42 -23.53
N LEU A 101 -30.72 -3.48 -22.76
CA LEU A 101 -32.02 -3.69 -22.10
C LEU A 101 -32.00 -3.25 -20.63
N SER A 102 -30.96 -3.65 -19.91
CA SER A 102 -30.79 -3.32 -18.50
C SER A 102 -29.32 -3.14 -18.16
N LEU A 103 -29.06 -2.34 -17.14
CA LEU A 103 -27.74 -2.11 -16.58
C LEU A 103 -27.88 -1.93 -15.08
N ILE A 104 -26.98 -2.59 -14.34
CA ILE A 104 -26.89 -2.54 -12.89
C ILE A 104 -25.48 -2.11 -12.53
N TYR A 105 -25.38 -1.11 -11.65
CA TYR A 105 -24.12 -0.49 -11.27
C TYR A 105 -23.98 -0.37 -9.76
N GLU A 106 -22.75 -0.18 -9.30
CA GLU A 106 -22.41 0.15 -7.91
C GLU A 106 -22.70 1.64 -7.65
N SER A 107 -23.69 1.95 -6.81
CA SER A 107 -24.12 3.34 -6.58
C SER A 107 -23.11 4.16 -5.78
N ASP A 108 -22.31 3.50 -4.95
CA ASP A 108 -21.43 4.14 -3.98
C ASP A 108 -19.98 4.28 -4.50
N ALA A 109 -19.66 3.61 -5.61
CA ALA A 109 -18.33 3.56 -6.22
C ALA A 109 -18.20 4.54 -7.39
N GLN A 110 -18.40 5.83 -7.11
CA GLN A 110 -18.22 6.88 -8.10
C GLN A 110 -16.73 7.15 -8.35
N GLN A 111 -16.32 7.12 -9.61
CA GLN A 111 -14.95 7.40 -10.04
C GLN A 111 -14.92 8.53 -11.09
N PRO A 112 -13.88 9.38 -11.10
CA PRO A 112 -13.73 10.37 -12.17
C PRO A 112 -13.48 9.66 -13.50
N VAL A 113 -14.17 10.10 -14.54
CA VAL A 113 -13.96 9.62 -15.92
C VAL A 113 -13.35 10.76 -16.72
N GLU A 114 -12.21 10.47 -17.33
CA GLU A 114 -11.53 11.35 -18.27
C GLU A 114 -11.16 10.55 -19.52
N LEU A 115 -11.84 10.83 -20.62
CA LEU A 115 -11.58 10.17 -21.90
C LEU A 115 -11.07 11.19 -22.91
N ASN A 116 -9.95 10.86 -23.54
CA ASN A 116 -9.44 11.60 -24.68
C ASN A 116 -9.90 10.87 -25.95
N LEU A 117 -10.85 11.46 -26.67
CA LEU A 117 -11.32 10.91 -27.93
C LEU A 117 -10.28 11.15 -29.04
N LYS A 118 -10.31 10.30 -30.08
CA LYS A 118 -9.36 10.37 -31.21
C LYS A 118 -9.38 11.73 -31.94
N GLU A 119 -10.47 12.48 -31.84
CA GLU A 119 -10.65 13.80 -32.46
C GLU A 119 -10.18 14.96 -31.55
N GLY A 120 -9.55 14.66 -30.41
CA GLY A 120 -9.04 15.67 -29.48
C GLY A 120 -10.08 16.24 -28.51
N GLU A 121 -11.34 15.80 -28.62
CA GLU A 121 -12.39 16.10 -27.64
C GLU A 121 -12.12 15.33 -26.34
N ARG A 122 -12.22 16.03 -25.20
CA ARG A 122 -12.06 15.45 -23.87
C ARG A 122 -13.42 15.33 -23.21
N LEU A 123 -13.83 14.10 -22.92
CA LEU A 123 -15.01 13.85 -22.10
C LEU A 123 -14.58 13.78 -20.64
N THR A 124 -15.26 14.54 -19.79
CA THR A 124 -15.09 14.49 -18.35
C THR A 124 -16.43 14.28 -17.69
N GLY A 125 -16.45 13.49 -16.62
CA GLY A 125 -17.68 13.20 -15.91
C GLY A 125 -17.48 12.26 -14.75
N SER A 126 -18.60 11.76 -14.23
CA SER A 126 -18.61 10.77 -13.15
C SER A 126 -18.97 9.41 -13.68
N GLY A 127 -18.14 8.42 -13.37
CA GLY A 127 -18.29 7.03 -13.75
C GLY A 127 -18.81 6.19 -12.59
N TYR A 128 -19.70 5.25 -12.88
CA TYR A 128 -20.11 4.20 -11.96
C TYR A 128 -19.72 2.84 -12.52
N ARG A 129 -19.18 1.96 -11.69
CA ARG A 129 -18.82 0.60 -12.12
C ARG A 129 -20.08 -0.21 -12.41
N VAL A 130 -20.14 -0.79 -13.60
CA VAL A 130 -21.20 -1.73 -14.00
C VAL A 130 -20.86 -3.11 -13.49
N VAL A 131 -21.86 -3.79 -12.92
CA VAL A 131 -21.71 -5.14 -12.38
C VAL A 131 -22.59 -6.18 -13.08
N ALA A 132 -23.65 -5.73 -13.73
CA ALA A 132 -24.44 -6.57 -14.62
C ALA A 132 -25.07 -5.73 -15.73
N PHE A 133 -25.21 -6.30 -16.92
CA PHE A 133 -25.99 -5.70 -17.98
C PHE A 133 -26.57 -6.77 -18.87
N SER A 134 -27.67 -6.43 -19.55
CA SER A 134 -28.26 -7.30 -20.56
C SER A 134 -28.49 -6.55 -21.85
N LEU A 135 -28.29 -7.25 -22.96
CA LEU A 135 -28.44 -6.70 -24.29
C LEU A 135 -29.10 -7.71 -25.22
N VAL A 136 -29.69 -7.20 -26.30
CA VAL A 136 -30.22 -8.00 -27.40
C VAL A 136 -29.39 -7.69 -28.64
N THR A 137 -28.83 -8.74 -29.24
CA THR A 137 -28.17 -8.64 -30.54
C THR A 137 -29.19 -8.91 -31.66
N GLY A 138 -28.77 -8.86 -32.92
CA GLY A 138 -29.66 -9.10 -34.07
C GLY A 138 -30.42 -10.44 -34.06
N SER A 139 -30.02 -11.41 -33.22
CA SER A 139 -30.74 -12.69 -33.04
C SER A 139 -32.02 -12.58 -32.19
N GLY A 140 -32.25 -11.44 -31.55
CA GLY A 140 -33.46 -11.17 -30.76
C GLY A 140 -33.48 -11.78 -29.35
N GLN A 141 -32.52 -12.65 -29.00
CA GLN A 141 -32.44 -13.23 -27.66
C GLN A 141 -31.66 -12.33 -26.70
N PRO A 142 -32.13 -12.12 -25.46
CA PRO A 142 -31.41 -11.35 -24.47
C PRO A 142 -30.22 -12.14 -23.92
N TYR A 143 -29.04 -11.52 -23.94
CA TYR A 143 -27.82 -12.02 -23.33
C TYR A 143 -27.50 -11.18 -22.11
N THR A 144 -27.16 -11.85 -21.01
CA THR A 144 -26.83 -11.19 -19.74
C THR A 144 -25.38 -11.45 -19.38
N PHE A 145 -24.70 -10.39 -18.99
CA PHE A 145 -23.32 -10.36 -18.55
C PHE A 145 -23.30 -9.97 -17.08
N THR A 146 -22.55 -10.69 -16.26
CA THR A 146 -22.47 -10.45 -14.80
C THR A 146 -21.03 -10.54 -14.33
N THR A 147 -20.67 -9.73 -13.35
CA THR A 147 -19.42 -9.89 -12.59
C THR A 147 -19.54 -11.02 -11.57
N ALA A 148 -18.40 -11.52 -11.09
CA ALA A 148 -18.37 -12.54 -10.05
C ALA A 148 -19.05 -12.05 -8.75
N ASP A 149 -18.78 -10.79 -8.36
CA ASP A 149 -19.31 -10.19 -7.14
C ASP A 149 -20.84 -10.11 -7.17
N TYR A 150 -21.41 -9.63 -8.28
CA TYR A 150 -22.86 -9.55 -8.45
C TYR A 150 -23.52 -10.93 -8.45
N ARG A 151 -22.88 -11.93 -9.07
CA ARG A 151 -23.38 -13.30 -9.10
C ARG A 151 -23.40 -13.93 -7.70
N ALA A 152 -22.39 -13.64 -6.88
CA ALA A 152 -22.32 -14.13 -5.50
C ALA A 152 -23.34 -13.43 -4.60
N SER A 153 -23.51 -12.11 -4.75
CA SER A 153 -24.32 -11.28 -3.84
C SER A 153 -25.18 -10.25 -4.60
N PRO A 154 -26.27 -10.65 -5.28
CA PRO A 154 -27.02 -9.76 -6.18
C PRO A 154 -27.75 -8.60 -5.48
N ARG A 155 -27.81 -8.59 -4.14
CA ARG A 155 -28.42 -7.52 -3.33
C ARG A 155 -27.38 -6.55 -2.76
N GLY A 156 -26.12 -6.66 -3.20
CA GLY A 156 -24.99 -5.97 -2.58
C GLY A 156 -24.34 -6.81 -1.49
N PHE A 157 -23.18 -6.37 -1.01
CA PHE A 157 -22.40 -7.02 0.03
C PHE A 157 -21.67 -5.98 0.89
N TYR A 158 -21.21 -6.39 2.06
CA TYR A 158 -20.37 -5.55 2.90
C TYR A 158 -18.90 -5.87 2.59
N ASP A 159 -18.16 -4.88 2.10
CA ASP A 159 -16.73 -5.01 1.85
C ASP A 159 -15.96 -4.76 3.16
N ASP A 160 -15.61 -5.85 3.84
CA ASP A 160 -14.99 -5.80 5.15
C ASP A 160 -13.46 -5.87 5.10
N HIS A 161 -12.83 -4.72 5.32
CA HIS A 161 -11.39 -4.59 5.45
C HIS A 161 -10.87 -4.82 6.89
N TRP A 162 -11.77 -4.98 7.88
CA TRP A 162 -11.37 -5.16 9.29
C TRP A 162 -10.51 -6.40 9.56
N PRO A 163 -10.68 -7.54 8.89
CA PRO A 163 -9.82 -8.70 9.15
C PRO A 163 -8.34 -8.40 8.89
N LEU A 164 -8.02 -7.76 7.76
CA LEU A 164 -6.65 -7.36 7.44
C LEU A 164 -6.19 -6.20 8.33
N ALA A 165 -7.05 -5.20 8.54
CA ALA A 165 -6.77 -4.08 9.44
C ALA A 165 -6.40 -4.57 10.85
N THR A 166 -7.12 -5.57 11.38
CA THR A 166 -6.88 -6.16 12.70
C THR A 166 -5.50 -6.78 12.77
N TRP A 167 -5.05 -7.51 11.74
CA TRP A 167 -3.70 -8.06 11.69
C TRP A 167 -2.62 -6.97 11.69
N LEU A 168 -2.84 -5.89 10.93
CA LEU A 168 -1.93 -4.74 10.91
C LEU A 168 -1.87 -4.06 12.28
N LEU A 169 -3.02 -3.87 12.92
CA LEU A 169 -3.11 -3.29 14.26
C LEU A 169 -2.38 -4.17 15.30
N LEU A 170 -2.61 -5.48 15.28
CA LEU A 170 -1.95 -6.43 16.18
C LEU A 170 -0.42 -6.42 15.99
N ALA A 171 0.05 -6.40 14.75
CA ALA A 171 1.47 -6.27 14.45
C ALA A 171 2.03 -4.93 14.99
N GLY A 172 1.32 -3.82 14.76
CA GLY A 172 1.69 -2.50 15.27
C GLY A 172 1.78 -2.44 16.80
N VAL A 173 0.81 -3.02 17.51
CA VAL A 173 0.84 -3.16 18.98
C VAL A 173 2.04 -4.01 19.42
N GLY A 174 2.35 -5.09 18.70
CA GLY A 174 3.53 -5.92 18.96
C GLY A 174 4.84 -5.13 18.85
N PHE A 175 5.01 -4.35 17.78
CA PHE A 175 6.17 -3.46 17.61
C PHE A 175 6.26 -2.38 18.69
N LEU A 176 5.13 -1.79 19.06
CA LEU A 176 5.07 -0.79 20.13
C LEU A 176 5.47 -1.40 21.48
N GLY A 177 4.90 -2.56 21.81
CA GLY A 177 5.23 -3.30 23.03
C GLY A 177 6.70 -3.69 23.08
N TRP A 178 7.27 -4.15 21.97
CA TRP A 178 8.70 -4.46 21.88
C TRP A 178 9.59 -3.22 22.02
N ALA A 179 9.21 -2.09 21.40
CA ALA A 179 9.98 -0.86 21.49
C ALA A 179 10.04 -0.31 22.93
N LEU A 180 8.94 -0.44 23.68
CA LEU A 180 8.80 0.08 25.04
C LEU A 180 9.35 -0.89 26.10
N LEU A 181 9.01 -2.17 25.99
CA LEU A 181 9.27 -3.19 27.02
C LEU A 181 10.38 -4.17 26.64
N GLY A 182 10.73 -4.30 25.37
CA GLY A 182 11.76 -5.23 24.88
C GLY A 182 13.10 -5.12 25.62
N PRO A 183 13.64 -3.90 25.84
CA PRO A 183 14.88 -3.73 26.60
C PRO A 183 14.78 -4.24 28.04
N LEU A 184 13.67 -3.94 28.73
CA LEU A 184 13.45 -4.40 30.10
C LEU A 184 13.35 -5.93 30.16
N VAL A 185 12.64 -6.54 29.21
CA VAL A 185 12.52 -8.00 29.11
C VAL A 185 13.88 -8.64 28.82
N LEU A 186 14.68 -8.03 27.93
CA LEU A 186 16.02 -8.51 27.61
C LEU A 186 16.94 -8.42 28.83
N ASP A 187 16.91 -7.30 29.54
CA ASP A 187 17.71 -7.09 30.75
C ASP A 187 17.32 -8.07 31.87
N LEU A 188 16.02 -8.27 32.12
CA LEU A 188 15.51 -9.27 33.06
C LEU A 188 15.93 -10.69 32.68
N TRP A 189 15.93 -11.02 31.39
CA TRP A 189 16.34 -12.33 30.91
C TRP A 189 17.85 -12.55 31.01
N LEU A 190 18.66 -11.53 30.71
CA LEU A 190 20.12 -11.56 30.89
C LEU A 190 20.50 -11.68 32.37
N LEU A 191 19.81 -10.94 33.26
CA LEU A 191 19.96 -11.04 34.70
C LEU A 191 19.63 -12.44 35.23
N ARG A 192 18.55 -13.07 34.74
CA ARG A 192 18.23 -14.48 35.05
C ARG A 192 19.31 -15.46 34.61
N ARG A 193 20.04 -15.15 33.53
CA ARG A 193 21.18 -15.95 33.05
C ARG A 193 22.49 -15.65 33.77
N GLY A 194 22.48 -14.80 34.79
CA GLY A 194 23.67 -14.44 35.56
C GLY A 194 24.63 -13.49 34.84
N GLN A 195 24.25 -12.95 33.67
CA GLN A 195 25.03 -11.90 33.00
C GLN A 195 24.57 -10.55 33.53
N ARG A 196 25.46 -9.85 34.24
CA ARG A 196 25.20 -8.47 34.67
C ARG A 196 25.35 -7.55 33.45
N PRO A 197 24.31 -6.83 33.02
CA PRO A 197 24.42 -5.87 31.92
C PRO A 197 25.50 -4.83 32.26
N GLY A 198 26.45 -4.63 31.35
CA GLY A 198 27.60 -3.72 31.54
C GLY A 198 28.88 -4.36 32.09
N TYR A 199 28.87 -5.64 32.47
CA TYR A 199 30.08 -6.40 32.78
C TYR A 199 30.40 -7.35 31.62
N GLU A 200 31.09 -6.87 30.59
CA GLU A 200 31.88 -7.79 29.78
C GLU A 200 32.98 -8.35 30.70
N PRO A 201 33.04 -9.67 30.96
CA PRO A 201 34.18 -10.24 31.64
C PRO A 201 35.38 -10.08 30.71
N VAL A 202 36.14 -9.00 30.90
CA VAL A 202 37.42 -8.84 30.21
C VAL A 202 38.28 -10.02 30.69
N PRO A 203 38.67 -10.95 29.79
CA PRO A 203 39.51 -12.07 30.19
C PRO A 203 40.77 -11.50 30.86
N THR A 204 41.20 -12.13 31.95
CA THR A 204 42.26 -11.63 32.83
C THR A 204 43.49 -11.17 32.05
N GLU A 205 43.89 -11.89 31.00
CA GLU A 205 44.98 -11.51 30.11
C GLU A 205 44.80 -10.13 29.43
N ARG A 206 43.58 -9.82 28.99
CA ARG A 206 43.24 -8.54 28.35
C ARG A 206 43.14 -7.43 29.39
N ALA A 207 42.68 -7.75 30.61
CA ALA A 207 42.70 -6.81 31.73
C ALA A 207 44.12 -6.45 32.14
N TYR A 208 45.03 -7.43 32.25
CA TYR A 208 46.45 -7.19 32.54
C TYR A 208 47.15 -6.39 31.42
N ARG A 209 46.83 -6.63 30.13
CA ARG A 209 47.37 -5.79 29.04
C ARG A 209 46.87 -4.35 29.08
N LEU A 210 45.60 -4.13 29.40
CA LEU A 210 45.02 -2.79 29.52
C LEU A 210 45.59 -2.06 30.74
N LEU A 211 45.72 -2.75 31.87
CA LEU A 211 46.37 -2.23 33.08
C LEU A 211 47.83 -1.90 32.82
N GLY A 212 48.56 -2.78 32.11
CA GLY A 212 49.93 -2.55 31.69
C GLY A 212 50.06 -1.31 30.79
N ARG A 213 49.15 -1.14 29.83
CA ARG A 213 49.11 0.08 28.99
C ARG A 213 48.85 1.33 29.81
N GLN A 214 47.88 1.28 30.74
CA GLN A 214 47.48 2.41 31.57
C GLN A 214 48.55 2.79 32.61
N LEU A 215 49.33 1.82 33.10
CA LEU A 215 50.50 2.06 33.94
C LEU A 215 51.71 2.56 33.13
N SER A 216 51.87 2.12 31.88
CA SER A 216 52.98 2.52 31.01
C SER A 216 52.81 3.93 30.41
N ASP A 217 51.57 4.39 30.23
CA ASP A 217 51.27 5.75 29.78
C ASP A 217 50.00 6.25 30.52
N PRO A 218 50.13 6.75 31.76
CA PRO A 218 48.98 7.18 32.57
C PRO A 218 48.24 8.39 31.98
N TRP A 219 48.80 9.05 30.98
CA TRP A 219 48.25 10.23 30.33
C TRP A 219 48.38 10.15 28.79
N PRO A 220 47.59 9.30 28.11
CA PRO A 220 47.73 9.06 26.67
C PRO A 220 47.34 10.27 25.79
N GLY A 221 46.96 11.40 26.39
CA GLY A 221 46.53 12.63 25.71
C GLY A 221 47.48 13.82 25.82
N LEU A 222 48.68 13.68 26.42
CA LEU A 222 49.59 14.81 26.69
C LEU A 222 51.00 14.55 26.13
N LYS A 223 51.10 14.22 24.83
CA LYS A 223 52.38 14.29 24.11
C LYS A 223 52.37 15.39 23.04
N ARG A 224 52.99 16.50 23.47
CA ARG A 224 53.73 17.54 22.74
C ARG A 224 52.94 18.58 21.94
N VAL A 225 52.65 19.66 22.66
CA VAL A 225 52.92 21.05 22.24
C VAL A 225 54.09 21.10 21.24
N ARG A 226 53.83 21.69 20.08
CA ARG A 226 54.81 22.02 19.05
C ARG A 226 55.86 22.93 19.67
N GLU A 227 57.10 22.46 19.79
CA GLU A 227 58.24 23.29 20.14
C GLU A 227 58.41 24.29 18.99
N ILE A 228 58.07 25.56 19.26
CA ILE A 228 58.26 26.65 18.29
C ILE A 228 59.76 26.92 18.25
N ASP A 229 60.38 26.62 17.11
CA ASP A 229 61.76 26.93 16.82
C ASP A 229 61.90 28.47 16.74
N PRO A 230 62.75 29.12 17.57
CA PRO A 230 62.93 30.56 17.52
C PRO A 230 63.47 31.09 16.17
N HIS A 231 63.88 30.21 15.24
CA HIS A 231 64.22 30.60 13.88
C HIS A 231 63.03 30.87 12.94
N ASP A 232 61.80 30.51 13.33
CA ASP A 232 60.59 30.78 12.52
C ASP A 232 60.06 32.23 12.70
N LEU A 233 60.72 33.08 13.50
CA LEU A 233 60.31 34.47 13.74
C LEU A 233 61.10 35.51 12.95
N THR A 234 62.02 35.11 12.07
CA THR A 234 62.81 36.04 11.24
C THR A 234 62.88 35.63 9.77
N LYS A 235 61.71 35.38 9.15
CA LYS A 235 61.51 35.46 7.70
C LYS A 235 60.16 36.05 7.36
#